data_AF-A0A8S9YKI0-F1
#
_entry.id   AF-A0A8S9YKI0-F1
#
_cell.length_a   1.000
_cell.length_b   1.000
_cell.length_c   1.000
_cell.angle_alpha   90.00
_cell.angle_beta   90.00
_cell.angle_gamma   90.00
#
_symmetry.space_group_name_H-M   'P 1'
#
loop_
_entity.id
_entity.type
_entity.pdbx_description
1 polymer ?
#
loop_
_entity_poly.entity_id
_entity_poly.type
_entity_poly.pdbx_seq_one_letter_code
_entity_poly.pdbx_strand_id
1 'polypeptide(L)'
;MSTSAEDCEIITVDAAQEPAARLLGFAPLQLSDDIYNVVNDNLGAMIDSFGQKLLDRHQLKLNPTKVDRLLDHLRFKMQAQQDHLFDEFDKYLIGDLFDVDPNVVLEEDRCQLRYSEKQARVVEERLDTYSKRMVALNACKTLLDNKLHELNVIREQSRQLHENLTDTIRKTFEVDSLDELCVQVRERTHAVGQICSEFHKPSE
;
A
#
# COMPACT_ATOMS: atom_id res chain seq x y z
N MET A 1 -48.53 -38.24 13.57
CA MET A 1 -47.09 -38.11 13.29
C MET A 1 -46.88 -36.71 12.79
N SER A 2 -46.26 -35.89 13.63
CA SER A 2 -46.14 -34.45 13.47
C SER A 2 -45.16 -34.13 12.35
N THR A 3 -45.63 -33.40 11.34
CA THR A 3 -44.81 -32.69 10.37
C THR A 3 -43.95 -31.70 11.15
N SER A 4 -42.66 -31.97 11.27
CA SER A 4 -41.68 -31.01 11.77
C SER A 4 -41.73 -29.80 10.84
N ALA A 5 -42.17 -28.66 11.37
CA ALA A 5 -41.92 -27.38 10.77
C ALA A 5 -40.41 -27.30 10.50
N GLU A 6 -40.05 -27.15 9.23
CA GLU A 6 -38.69 -26.84 8.82
C GLU A 6 -38.24 -25.61 9.63
N ASP A 7 -37.12 -25.75 10.33
CA ASP A 7 -36.48 -24.66 11.03
C ASP A 7 -36.05 -23.62 9.98
N CYS A 8 -36.93 -22.66 9.67
CA CYS A 8 -36.56 -21.49 8.88
C CYS A 8 -35.55 -20.69 9.70
N GLU A 9 -34.26 -20.88 9.41
CA GLU A 9 -33.22 -19.98 9.90
C GLU A 9 -33.57 -18.57 9.44
N ILE A 10 -33.85 -17.70 10.41
CA ILE A 10 -34.12 -16.28 10.16
C ILE A 10 -32.77 -15.63 9.85
N ILE A 11 -32.42 -15.56 8.57
CA ILE A 11 -31.26 -14.82 8.09
C ILE A 11 -31.60 -13.33 8.14
N THR A 12 -30.71 -12.52 8.72
CA THR A 12 -30.87 -11.07 8.72
C THR A 12 -30.68 -10.53 7.31
N VAL A 13 -31.40 -9.46 6.98
CA VAL A 13 -31.33 -8.80 5.66
C VAL A 13 -29.89 -8.43 5.28
N ASP A 14 -29.11 -7.98 6.26
CA ASP A 14 -27.68 -7.66 6.08
C ASP A 14 -26.86 -8.89 5.68
N ALA A 15 -27.09 -10.04 6.31
CA ALA A 15 -26.38 -11.28 6.02
C ALA A 15 -26.78 -11.86 4.66
N ALA A 16 -28.03 -11.66 4.24
CA ALA A 16 -28.51 -12.10 2.93
C ALA A 16 -27.91 -11.30 1.77
N GLN A 17 -27.58 -10.02 1.98
CA GLN A 17 -27.03 -9.15 0.94
C GLN A 17 -25.52 -9.06 0.90
N GLU A 18 -24.83 -9.45 1.97
CA GLU A 18 -23.38 -9.33 2.06
C GLU A 18 -22.63 -9.99 0.89
N PRO A 19 -22.97 -11.23 0.44
CA PRO A 19 -22.27 -11.86 -0.68
C PRO A 19 -22.45 -11.06 -1.99
N ALA A 20 -23.68 -10.63 -2.27
CA ALA A 20 -23.99 -9.81 -3.44
C ALA A 20 -23.31 -8.44 -3.39
N ALA A 21 -23.26 -7.83 -2.21
CA ALA A 21 -22.64 -6.54 -1.99
C ALA A 21 -21.12 -6.59 -2.24
N ARG A 22 -20.45 -7.67 -1.82
CA ARG A 22 -19.03 -7.89 -2.13
C ARG A 22 -18.80 -8.06 -3.62
N LEU A 23 -19.68 -8.78 -4.33
CA LEU A 23 -19.56 -8.99 -5.77
C LEU A 23 -19.79 -7.71 -6.60
N LEU A 24 -20.78 -6.90 -6.22
CA LEU A 24 -21.23 -5.74 -6.98
C LEU A 24 -20.55 -4.43 -6.57
N GLY A 25 -19.97 -4.38 -5.37
CA GLY A 25 -19.39 -3.17 -4.78
C GLY A 25 -20.42 -2.19 -4.21
N PHE A 26 -21.69 -2.57 -4.16
CA PHE A 26 -22.79 -1.81 -3.54
C PHE A 26 -23.85 -2.76 -2.98
N ALA A 27 -24.61 -2.35 -1.97
CA ALA A 27 -25.68 -3.16 -1.39
C ALA A 27 -26.94 -3.16 -2.28
N PRO A 28 -27.54 -4.32 -2.59
CA PRO A 28 -28.75 -4.40 -3.42
C PRO A 28 -29.92 -3.53 -2.93
N LEU A 29 -30.16 -3.41 -1.62
CA LEU A 29 -31.22 -2.51 -1.12
C LEU A 29 -30.89 -1.04 -1.29
N GLN A 30 -29.62 -0.64 -1.28
CA GLN A 30 -29.24 0.73 -1.58
C GLN A 30 -29.67 1.12 -3.00
N LEU A 31 -29.56 0.19 -3.95
CA LEU A 31 -30.07 0.39 -5.31
C LEU A 31 -31.60 0.58 -5.31
N SER A 32 -32.33 -0.21 -4.52
CA SER A 32 -33.78 -0.06 -4.39
C SER A 32 -34.17 1.31 -3.82
N ASP A 33 -33.51 1.74 -2.75
CA ASP A 33 -33.71 3.05 -2.12
C ASP A 33 -33.44 4.19 -3.11
N ASP A 34 -32.33 4.11 -3.85
CA ASP A 34 -31.97 5.12 -4.84
C ASP A 34 -33.02 5.20 -5.97
N ILE A 35 -33.52 4.05 -6.45
CA ILE A 35 -34.59 3.99 -7.44
C ILE A 35 -35.89 4.52 -6.84
N TYR A 36 -36.23 4.18 -5.60
CA TYR A 36 -37.44 4.65 -4.91
C TYR A 36 -37.45 6.18 -4.85
N ASN A 37 -36.34 6.78 -4.44
CA ASN A 37 -36.19 8.23 -4.35
C ASN A 37 -36.42 8.90 -5.71
N VAL A 38 -35.80 8.38 -6.77
CA VAL A 38 -35.97 8.89 -8.13
C VAL A 38 -37.42 8.76 -8.61
N VAL A 39 -38.08 7.63 -8.33
CA VAL A 39 -39.48 7.41 -8.73
C VAL A 39 -40.40 8.35 -7.95
N ASN A 40 -40.18 8.53 -6.65
CA ASN A 40 -40.97 9.40 -5.80
C ASN A 40 -40.87 10.87 -6.21
N ASP A 41 -39.66 11.36 -6.51
CA ASP A 41 -39.45 12.72 -7.01
C ASP A 41 -40.16 12.96 -8.34
N ASN A 42 -40.07 12.00 -9.26
CA ASN A 42 -40.74 12.06 -10.56
C ASN A 42 -42.27 12.00 -10.43
N LEU A 43 -42.80 11.16 -9.54
CA LEU A 43 -44.21 11.08 -9.23
C LEU A 43 -44.72 12.41 -8.66
N GLY A 44 -43.98 12.99 -7.71
CA GLY A 44 -44.27 14.29 -7.12
C GLY A 44 -44.38 15.38 -8.19
N ALA A 45 -43.38 15.49 -9.07
CA ALA A 45 -43.36 16.43 -10.18
C ALA A 45 -44.50 16.20 -11.19
N MET A 46 -44.86 14.94 -11.45
CA MET A 46 -45.97 14.60 -12.36
C MET A 46 -47.32 15.02 -11.79
N ILE A 47 -47.55 14.80 -10.50
CA ILE A 47 -48.77 15.22 -9.80
C ILE A 47 -48.89 16.74 -9.79
N ASP A 48 -47.79 17.46 -9.51
CA ASP A 48 -47.77 18.92 -9.51
C ASP A 48 -48.03 19.47 -10.93
N SER A 49 -47.41 18.87 -11.96
CA SER A 49 -47.67 19.21 -13.37
C SER A 49 -49.12 18.95 -13.79
N PHE A 50 -49.71 17.85 -13.31
CA PHE A 50 -51.11 17.53 -13.54
C PHE A 50 -52.03 18.57 -12.91
N GLY A 51 -51.76 18.96 -11.66
CA GLY A 51 -52.47 20.03 -10.95
C GLY A 51 -52.44 21.35 -11.71
N GLN A 52 -51.25 21.78 -12.14
CA GLN A 52 -51.05 23.01 -12.88
C GLN A 52 -51.84 23.00 -14.21
N LYS A 53 -51.73 21.91 -14.99
CA LYS A 53 -52.49 21.77 -16.25
C LYS A 53 -54.00 21.76 -16.04
N LEU A 54 -54.48 21.21 -14.92
CA LEU A 54 -55.90 21.18 -14.59
C LEU A 54 -56.42 22.61 -14.31
N LEU A 55 -55.67 23.40 -13.55
CA LEU A 55 -55.97 24.80 -13.25
C LEU A 55 -55.88 25.67 -14.50
N ASP A 56 -54.82 25.53 -15.29
CA ASP A 56 -54.59 26.28 -16.53
C ASP A 56 -55.69 26.03 -17.57
N ARG A 57 -56.28 24.82 -17.61
CA ARG A 57 -57.33 24.47 -18.56
C ARG A 57 -58.73 24.89 -18.09
N HIS A 58 -58.95 25.02 -16.78
CA HIS A 58 -60.28 25.24 -16.20
C HIS A 58 -60.37 26.51 -15.33
N GLN A 59 -59.46 27.46 -15.56
CA GLN A 59 -59.17 28.74 -14.88
C GLN A 59 -60.29 29.44 -14.07
N LEU A 60 -61.56 29.30 -14.45
CA LEU A 60 -62.72 29.99 -13.82
C LEU A 60 -63.75 29.06 -13.18
N LYS A 61 -63.64 27.73 -13.32
CA LYS A 61 -64.66 26.76 -12.86
C LYS A 61 -64.22 25.90 -11.68
N LEU A 62 -62.93 25.77 -11.43
CA LEU A 62 -62.39 24.95 -10.36
C LEU A 62 -61.88 25.81 -9.21
N ASN A 63 -62.28 25.44 -7.99
CA ASN A 63 -61.75 26.06 -6.79
C ASN A 63 -60.34 25.49 -6.53
N PRO A 64 -59.28 26.31 -6.49
CA PRO A 64 -57.91 25.85 -6.30
C PRO A 64 -57.74 24.98 -5.05
N THR A 65 -58.37 25.36 -3.94
CA THR A 65 -58.32 24.56 -2.69
C THR A 65 -58.94 23.16 -2.80
N LYS A 66 -59.87 22.94 -3.73
CA LYS A 66 -60.42 21.59 -3.98
C LYS A 66 -59.49 20.77 -4.88
N VAL A 67 -58.75 21.43 -5.77
CA VAL A 67 -57.75 20.79 -6.63
C VAL A 67 -56.56 20.37 -5.77
N ASP A 68 -56.07 21.22 -4.88
CA ASP A 68 -54.97 20.88 -3.97
C ASP A 68 -55.30 19.66 -3.10
N ARG A 69 -56.51 19.62 -2.51
CA ARG A 69 -56.97 18.44 -1.76
C ARG A 69 -57.05 17.17 -2.58
N LEU A 70 -57.39 17.28 -3.87
CA LEU A 70 -57.41 16.13 -4.78
C LEU A 70 -55.98 15.65 -5.08
N LEU A 71 -55.05 16.57 -5.32
CA LEU A 71 -53.64 16.25 -5.54
C LEU A 71 -53.01 15.62 -4.31
N ASP A 72 -53.29 16.13 -3.11
CA ASP A 72 -52.84 15.54 -1.85
C ASP A 72 -53.38 14.11 -1.68
N HIS A 73 -54.66 13.89 -1.98
CA HIS A 73 -55.25 12.55 -1.90
C HIS A 73 -54.64 11.59 -2.93
N LEU A 74 -54.33 12.09 -4.13
CA LEU A 74 -53.72 11.31 -5.20
C LEU A 74 -52.27 10.98 -4.87
N ARG A 75 -51.50 11.94 -4.34
CA ARG A 75 -50.13 11.74 -3.84
C ARG A 75 -50.11 10.69 -2.73
N PHE A 76 -50.98 10.81 -1.73
CA PHE A 76 -51.07 9.83 -0.66
C PHE A 76 -51.37 8.41 -1.16
N LYS A 77 -52.35 8.26 -2.07
CA LYS A 77 -52.69 6.95 -2.64
C LYS A 77 -51.59 6.37 -3.50
N MET A 78 -50.96 7.17 -4.35
CA MET A 78 -49.90 6.70 -5.23
C MET A 78 -48.65 6.32 -4.44
N GLN A 79 -48.30 7.09 -3.42
CA GLN A 79 -47.19 6.76 -2.51
C GLN A 79 -47.45 5.43 -1.78
N ALA A 80 -48.66 5.22 -1.24
CA ALA A 80 -48.99 3.96 -0.59
C ALA A 80 -48.94 2.73 -1.54
N GLN A 81 -49.25 2.92 -2.83
CA GLN A 81 -49.08 1.85 -3.83
C GLN A 81 -47.62 1.65 -4.20
N GLN A 82 -46.85 2.74 -4.30
CA GLN A 82 -45.42 2.68 -4.56
C GLN A 82 -44.69 1.94 -3.44
N ASP A 83 -44.96 2.26 -2.18
CA ASP A 83 -44.36 1.59 -1.01
C ASP A 83 -44.57 0.08 -1.10
N HIS A 84 -45.80 -0.36 -1.38
CA HIS A 84 -46.10 -1.78 -1.51
C HIS A 84 -45.34 -2.46 -2.68
N LEU A 85 -45.22 -1.79 -3.82
CA LEU A 85 -44.49 -2.32 -4.97
C LEU A 85 -42.99 -2.39 -4.72
N PHE A 86 -42.42 -1.42 -3.99
CA PHE A 86 -41.01 -1.43 -3.63
C PHE A 86 -40.70 -2.47 -2.54
N ASP A 87 -41.61 -2.74 -1.61
CA ASP A 87 -41.48 -3.87 -0.69
C ASP A 87 -41.41 -5.22 -1.42
N GLU A 88 -42.15 -5.38 -2.53
CA GLU A 88 -42.07 -6.58 -3.38
C GLU A 88 -40.80 -6.60 -4.23
N PHE A 89 -40.38 -5.43 -4.72
CA PHE A 89 -39.13 -5.28 -5.46
C PHE A 89 -37.92 -5.64 -4.59
N ASP A 90 -37.87 -5.18 -3.34
CA ASP A 90 -36.83 -5.53 -2.37
C ASP A 90 -36.71 -7.04 -2.16
N LYS A 91 -37.85 -7.71 -1.99
CA LYS A 91 -37.89 -9.18 -1.85
C LYS A 91 -37.37 -9.87 -3.09
N TYR A 92 -37.70 -9.38 -4.28
CA TYR A 92 -37.20 -9.93 -5.54
C TYR A 92 -35.69 -9.69 -5.72
N LEU A 93 -35.21 -8.50 -5.37
CA LEU A 93 -33.79 -8.16 -5.46
C LEU A 93 -32.94 -9.10 -4.59
N ILE A 94 -33.35 -9.32 -3.34
CA ILE A 94 -32.59 -10.15 -2.40
C ILE A 94 -32.82 -11.64 -2.65
N GLY A 95 -34.06 -12.03 -2.95
CA GLY A 95 -34.47 -13.44 -2.97
C GLY A 95 -34.23 -14.16 -4.30
N ASP A 96 -34.26 -13.46 -5.44
CA ASP A 96 -34.17 -14.09 -6.76
C ASP A 96 -33.05 -13.50 -7.62
N LEU A 97 -32.90 -12.17 -7.67
CA LEU A 97 -32.01 -11.52 -8.63
C LEU A 97 -30.55 -11.51 -8.19
N PHE A 98 -30.32 -11.13 -6.93
CA PHE A 98 -28.99 -11.05 -6.32
C PHE A 98 -28.78 -12.14 -5.27
N ASP A 99 -29.58 -13.18 -5.29
CA ASP A 99 -29.36 -14.35 -4.44
C ASP A 99 -28.06 -15.05 -4.85
N VAL A 100 -27.17 -15.23 -3.89
CA VAL A 100 -25.92 -15.96 -4.06
C VAL A 100 -26.07 -17.26 -3.29
N ASP A 101 -26.12 -18.38 -4.03
CA ASP A 101 -26.26 -19.70 -3.44
C ASP A 101 -25.21 -19.89 -2.34
N PRO A 102 -25.62 -20.30 -1.12
CA PRO A 102 -24.72 -20.45 0.02
C PRO A 102 -23.60 -21.48 -0.21
N ASN A 103 -23.73 -22.35 -1.21
CA ASN A 103 -22.71 -23.32 -1.60
C ASN A 103 -21.69 -22.76 -2.61
N VAL A 104 -21.90 -21.53 -3.11
CA VAL A 104 -21.00 -20.87 -4.04
C VAL A 104 -19.97 -20.06 -3.26
N VAL A 105 -18.70 -20.38 -3.49
CA VAL A 105 -17.59 -19.61 -2.94
C VAL A 105 -17.12 -18.61 -3.98
N LEU A 106 -17.14 -17.34 -3.60
CA LEU A 106 -16.63 -16.25 -4.43
C LEU A 106 -15.13 -16.45 -4.71
N GLU A 107 -14.64 -15.96 -5.85
CA GLU A 107 -13.22 -16.15 -6.21
C GLU A 107 -12.27 -15.57 -5.15
N GLU A 108 -12.67 -14.47 -4.51
CA GLU A 108 -11.92 -13.80 -3.43
C GLU A 108 -11.77 -14.69 -2.19
N ASP A 109 -12.78 -15.51 -1.91
CA ASP A 109 -12.82 -16.41 -0.75
C ASP A 109 -12.20 -17.79 -1.05
N ARG A 110 -11.71 -18.03 -2.28
CA ARG A 110 -11.05 -19.30 -2.64
C ARG A 110 -9.82 -19.61 -1.79
N CYS A 111 -9.16 -18.61 -1.25
CA CYS A 111 -8.03 -18.80 -0.34
C CYS A 111 -8.45 -19.45 0.99
N GLN A 112 -9.70 -19.24 1.42
CA GLN A 112 -10.26 -19.79 2.66
C GLN A 112 -10.56 -21.29 2.53
N LEU A 113 -10.80 -21.79 1.30
CA LEU A 113 -11.04 -23.21 1.01
C LEU A 113 -9.81 -24.10 1.22
N ARG A 114 -8.60 -23.54 1.26
CA ARG A 114 -7.34 -24.29 1.28
C ARG A 114 -6.44 -23.84 2.41
N TYR A 115 -6.88 -24.05 3.65
CA TYR A 115 -6.00 -24.00 4.80
C TYR A 115 -5.37 -25.39 5.06
N SER A 116 -4.05 -25.45 5.13
CA SER A 116 -3.33 -26.62 5.65
C SER A 116 -2.43 -26.16 6.78
N GLU A 117 -2.74 -26.59 8.00
CA GLU A 117 -1.93 -26.27 9.19
C GLU A 117 -0.46 -26.67 9.00
N LYS A 118 -0.21 -27.78 8.29
CA LYS A 118 1.14 -28.22 7.94
C LYS A 118 1.87 -27.24 7.03
N GLN A 119 1.19 -26.69 6.02
CA GLN A 119 1.80 -25.69 5.13
C GLN A 119 2.02 -24.36 5.87
N ALA A 120 1.08 -23.95 6.73
CA ALA A 120 1.21 -22.75 7.55
C ALA A 120 2.44 -22.83 8.46
N ARG A 121 2.63 -23.94 9.18
CA ARG A 121 3.82 -24.17 10.02
C ARG A 121 5.13 -24.14 9.22
N VAL A 122 5.16 -24.74 8.04
CA VAL A 122 6.36 -24.69 7.16
C VAL A 122 6.66 -23.25 6.73
N VAL A 123 5.65 -22.45 6.42
CA VAL A 123 5.84 -21.02 6.08
C VAL A 123 6.35 -20.24 7.29
N GLU A 124 5.81 -20.50 8.47
CA GLU A 124 6.23 -19.84 9.71
C GLU A 124 7.68 -20.18 10.10
N GLU A 125 8.08 -21.45 10.01
CA GLU A 125 9.48 -21.87 10.22
C GLU A 125 10.44 -21.22 9.20
N ARG A 126 9.99 -21.08 7.94
CA ARG A 126 10.77 -20.37 6.92
C ARG A 126 10.89 -18.88 7.22
N LEU A 127 9.82 -18.23 7.68
CA LEU A 127 9.83 -16.83 8.09
C LEU A 127 10.79 -16.60 9.26
N ASP A 128 10.75 -17.44 10.29
CA ASP A 128 11.69 -17.38 11.42
C ASP A 128 13.15 -17.57 10.95
N THR A 129 13.39 -18.54 10.07
CA THR A 129 14.72 -18.77 9.49
C THR A 129 15.22 -17.55 8.72
N TYR A 130 14.39 -16.95 7.87
CA TYR A 130 14.78 -15.75 7.11
C TYR A 130 14.99 -14.54 8.01
N SER A 131 14.17 -14.37 9.05
CA SER A 131 14.33 -13.31 10.04
C SER A 131 15.69 -13.40 10.74
N LYS A 132 16.06 -14.58 11.23
CA LYS A 132 17.37 -14.84 11.84
C LYS A 132 18.54 -14.55 10.89
N ARG A 133 18.41 -14.97 9.62
CA ARG A 133 19.42 -14.68 8.59
C ARG A 133 19.55 -13.18 8.32
N MET A 134 18.45 -12.44 8.33
CA MET A 134 18.47 -10.99 8.10
C MET A 134 19.17 -10.24 9.23
N VAL A 135 18.97 -10.66 10.49
CA VAL A 135 19.72 -10.12 11.64
C VAL A 135 21.21 -10.38 11.49
N ALA A 136 21.62 -11.60 11.12
CA ALA A 136 23.02 -11.93 10.89
C ALA A 136 23.63 -11.10 9.74
N LEU A 137 22.93 -10.95 8.62
CA LEU A 137 23.37 -10.12 7.50
C LEU A 137 23.53 -8.65 7.89
N ASN A 138 22.61 -8.10 8.70
CA ASN A 138 22.74 -6.74 9.21
C ASN A 138 23.96 -6.58 10.12
N ALA A 139 24.25 -7.56 10.98
CA ALA A 139 25.46 -7.56 11.80
C ALA A 139 26.74 -7.66 10.96
N CYS A 140 26.74 -8.47 9.90
CA CYS A 140 27.86 -8.53 8.95
C CYS A 140 28.04 -7.19 8.21
N LYS A 141 26.95 -6.55 7.81
CA LYS A 141 26.98 -5.24 7.15
C LYS A 141 27.60 -4.17 8.06
N THR A 142 27.16 -4.07 9.31
CA THR A 142 27.73 -3.10 10.25
C THR A 142 29.22 -3.36 10.53
N LEU A 143 29.62 -4.62 10.63
CA LEU A 143 31.03 -4.99 10.75
C LEU A 143 31.83 -4.55 9.51
N LEU A 144 31.29 -4.76 8.31
CA LEU A 144 31.93 -4.37 7.06
C LEU A 144 32.09 -2.85 6.95
N ASP A 145 31.04 -2.10 7.31
CA ASP A 145 31.06 -0.64 7.33
C ASP A 145 32.11 -0.10 8.31
N ASN A 146 32.21 -0.69 9.51
CA ASN A 146 33.24 -0.35 10.49
C ASN A 146 34.66 -0.64 9.95
N LYS A 147 34.87 -1.80 9.32
CA LYS A 147 36.18 -2.16 8.74
C LYS A 147 36.55 -1.25 7.57
N LEU A 148 35.58 -0.86 6.76
CA LEU A 148 35.79 0.10 5.68
C LEU A 148 36.17 1.49 6.22
N HIS A 149 35.53 1.91 7.32
CA HIS A 149 35.90 3.15 8.01
C HIS A 149 37.34 3.11 8.56
N GLU A 150 37.72 2.03 9.25
CA GLU A 150 39.10 1.82 9.74
C GLU A 150 40.13 1.87 8.60
N LEU A 151 39.86 1.20 7.47
CA LEU A 151 40.74 1.22 6.31
C LEU A 151 40.89 2.62 5.70
N ASN A 152 39.82 3.41 5.67
CA ASN A 152 39.89 4.79 5.18
C ASN A 152 40.72 5.68 6.10
N VAL A 153 40.63 5.49 7.42
CA VAL A 153 41.48 6.20 8.39
C VAL A 153 42.95 5.85 8.17
N ILE A 154 43.28 4.55 8.05
CA ILE A 154 44.67 4.11 7.80
C ILE A 154 45.19 4.66 6.48
N ARG A 155 44.37 4.64 5.42
CA ARG A 155 44.72 5.19 4.11
C ARG A 155 45.07 6.68 4.20
N GLU A 156 44.26 7.44 4.92
CA GLU A 156 44.47 8.89 5.09
C GLU A 156 45.70 9.18 5.95
N GLN A 157 45.92 8.43 7.02
CA GLN A 157 47.14 8.51 7.83
C GLN A 157 48.40 8.19 7.01
N SER A 158 48.35 7.15 6.18
CA SER A 158 49.47 6.78 5.30
C SER A 158 49.76 7.86 4.26
N ARG A 159 48.72 8.48 3.69
CA ARG A 159 48.85 9.62 2.78
C ARG A 159 49.52 10.80 3.47
N GLN A 160 49.04 11.18 4.66
CA GLN A 160 49.62 12.28 5.44
C GLN A 160 51.08 12.00 5.84
N LEU A 161 51.40 10.77 6.25
CA LEU A 161 52.78 10.37 6.55
C LEU A 161 53.68 10.52 5.31
N HIS A 162 53.21 10.08 4.15
CA HIS A 162 53.97 10.17 2.90
C HIS A 162 54.20 11.64 2.49
N GLU A 163 53.17 12.48 2.59
CA GLU A 163 53.28 13.93 2.34
C GLU A 163 54.27 14.59 3.31
N ASN A 164 54.13 14.32 4.61
CA ASN A 164 55.03 14.86 5.64
C ASN A 164 56.48 14.41 5.45
N LEU A 165 56.71 13.14 5.08
CA LEU A 165 58.04 12.61 4.83
C LEU A 165 58.66 13.28 3.60
N THR A 166 57.90 13.40 2.51
CA THR A 166 58.34 14.06 1.28
C THR A 166 58.67 15.52 1.53
N ASP A 167 57.82 16.24 2.26
CA ASP A 167 58.06 17.64 2.64
C ASP A 167 59.28 17.80 3.55
N THR A 168 59.49 16.87 4.49
CA THR A 168 60.66 16.90 5.38
C THR A 168 61.94 16.65 4.60
N ILE A 169 61.93 15.71 3.66
CA ILE A 169 63.09 15.42 2.80
C ILE A 169 63.42 16.63 1.94
N ARG A 170 62.42 17.22 1.28
CA ARG A 170 62.60 18.41 0.47
C ARG A 170 63.14 19.60 1.27
N LYS A 171 62.62 19.83 2.48
CA LYS A 171 63.07 20.94 3.34
C LYS A 171 64.46 20.73 3.95
N THR A 172 64.80 19.50 4.33
CA THR A 172 66.02 19.21 5.11
C THR A 172 67.22 18.93 4.21
N PHE A 173 66.99 18.27 3.08
CA PHE A 173 68.06 17.81 2.19
C PHE A 173 68.08 18.52 0.84
N GLU A 174 67.09 19.39 0.56
CA GLU A 174 66.92 20.07 -0.74
C GLU A 174 66.81 19.09 -1.93
N VAL A 175 66.23 17.91 -1.68
CA VAL A 175 66.05 16.84 -2.68
C VAL A 175 64.56 16.56 -2.87
N ASP A 176 64.12 16.31 -4.11
CA ASP A 176 62.69 16.17 -4.43
C ASP A 176 62.08 14.82 -4.06
N SER A 177 62.91 13.80 -3.81
CA SER A 177 62.45 12.45 -3.45
C SER A 177 63.40 11.74 -2.49
N LEU A 178 62.85 10.76 -1.76
CA LEU A 178 63.64 9.86 -0.91
C LEU A 178 64.63 9.03 -1.74
N ASP A 179 64.23 8.59 -2.93
CA ASP A 179 65.07 7.78 -3.81
C ASP A 179 66.31 8.55 -4.25
N GLU A 180 66.15 9.83 -4.59
CA GLU A 180 67.25 10.70 -4.96
C GLU A 180 68.18 11.00 -3.78
N LEU A 181 67.62 11.16 -2.55
CA LEU A 181 68.44 11.25 -1.34
C LEU A 181 69.27 9.99 -1.11
N CYS A 182 68.67 8.80 -1.30
CA CYS A 182 69.38 7.52 -1.18
C CYS A 182 70.52 7.40 -2.19
N VAL A 183 70.31 7.85 -3.44
CA VAL A 183 71.36 7.89 -4.47
C VAL A 183 72.48 8.85 -4.05
N GLN A 184 72.17 10.08 -3.63
CA GLN A 184 73.19 11.04 -3.20
C GLN A 184 74.01 10.54 -2.00
N VAL A 185 73.37 9.94 -0.99
CA VAL A 185 74.06 9.38 0.17
C VAL A 185 74.98 8.24 -0.27
N ARG A 186 74.53 7.37 -1.18
CA ARG A 186 75.33 6.26 -1.70
C ARG A 186 76.56 6.77 -2.47
N GLU A 187 76.38 7.76 -3.34
CA GLU A 187 77.47 8.39 -4.09
C GLU A 187 78.50 9.06 -3.16
N ARG A 188 78.04 9.83 -2.17
CA ARG A 188 78.93 10.46 -1.17
C ARG A 188 79.67 9.43 -0.32
N THR A 189 79.00 8.34 0.07
CA THR A 189 79.61 7.27 0.86
C THR A 189 80.71 6.56 0.06
N HIS A 190 80.47 6.32 -1.23
CA HIS A 190 81.47 5.75 -2.13
C HIS A 190 82.68 6.68 -2.30
N ALA A 191 82.45 7.98 -2.50
CA ALA A 191 83.51 8.98 -2.61
C ALA A 191 84.36 9.07 -1.34
N VAL A 192 83.75 9.07 -0.15
CA VAL A 192 84.48 9.02 1.13
C VAL A 192 85.29 7.74 1.27
N GLY A 193 84.73 6.59 0.87
CA GLY A 193 85.46 5.31 0.86
C GLY A 193 86.70 5.34 -0.03
N GLN A 194 86.62 5.96 -1.21
CA GLN A 194 87.76 6.17 -2.10
C GLN A 194 88.82 7.07 -1.47
N ILE A 195 88.43 8.21 -0.90
CA ILE A 195 89.34 9.13 -0.21
C ILE A 195 90.05 8.43 0.95
N CYS A 196 89.32 7.71 1.81
CA CYS A 196 89.92 6.96 2.91
C CYS A 196 90.90 5.88 2.40
N SER A 197 90.62 5.23 1.28
CA SER A 197 91.53 4.25 0.68
C SER A 197 92.81 4.87 0.12
N GLU A 198 92.75 6.13 -0.33
CA GLU A 198 93.93 6.87 -0.80
C GLU A 198 94.81 7.35 0.37
N PHE A 199 94.22 7.78 1.49
CA PHE A 199 94.94 8.15 2.70
C PHE A 199 95.50 6.95 3.49
N HIS A 200 95.00 5.73 3.26
CA HIS A 200 95.49 4.51 3.91
C HIS A 200 96.54 3.75 3.09
N LYS A 201 97.00 4.32 1.96
CA LYS A 201 98.18 3.79 1.27
C LYS A 201 99.41 4.09 2.15
N PRO A 202 100.18 3.08 2.59
CA PRO A 202 101.42 3.33 3.31
C PRO A 202 102.37 4.10 2.39
N SER A 203 102.81 5.28 2.83
CA SER A 203 103.96 5.96 2.25
C SER A 203 105.18 5.06 2.44
N GLU A 204 105.70 4.54 1.33
CA GLU A 204 106.98 3.81 1.27
C GLU A 204 108.13 4.60 1.91
#